data_AF-A0A7G9TD66-F1
#
_entry.id   AF-A0A7G9TD66-F1
#
_cell.length_a   1.000
_cell.length_b   1.000
_cell.length_c   1.000
_cell.angle_alpha   90.00
_cell.angle_beta   90.00
_cell.angle_gamma   90.00
#
_symmetry.space_group_name_H-M   'P 1'
#
loop_
_entity.id
_entity.type
_entity.pdbx_description
1 polymer ?
#
loop_
_entity_poly.entity_id
_entity_poly.type
_entity_poly.pdbx_seq_one_letter_code
_entity_poly.pdbx_strand_id
1 'polypeptide(L)'
;MSNNSFKPKPLRGSAKLKVLGAMQTIPAIDPKDVQALWACLEALLPTSWASAQIHGKLADDHGTADFSYMDRSGDAKALDPGFDIYDDAMQILVRMRLAATDAGHPWSQFFFKVSPGGQFHFKYGYGPIDIL
;
A
#
# COMPACT_ATOMS: atom_id res chain seq x y z
N MET A 1 -20.72 14.36 -20.73
CA MET A 1 -19.37 14.03 -20.21
C MET A 1 -19.45 14.19 -18.70
N SER A 2 -19.43 13.11 -17.93
CA SER A 2 -19.66 13.16 -16.47
C SER A 2 -18.34 13.24 -15.72
N ASN A 3 -18.13 14.34 -14.99
CA ASN A 3 -17.03 14.51 -14.04
C ASN A 3 -17.29 13.61 -12.81
N ASN A 4 -16.61 12.47 -12.71
CA ASN A 4 -16.53 11.74 -11.45
C ASN A 4 -15.47 12.41 -10.56
N SER A 5 -15.90 13.46 -9.85
CA SER A 5 -15.14 14.01 -8.73
C SER A 5 -15.14 12.99 -7.59
N PHE A 6 -14.03 12.28 -7.42
CA PHE A 6 -13.73 11.52 -6.22
C PHE A 6 -13.76 12.47 -5.01
N LYS A 7 -14.80 12.39 -4.19
CA LYS A 7 -14.83 13.04 -2.87
C LYS A 7 -14.40 12.00 -1.85
N PRO A 8 -13.20 12.10 -1.24
CA PRO A 8 -12.78 11.19 -0.20
C PRO A 8 -13.79 11.28 0.97
N LYS A 9 -14.37 10.14 1.36
CA LYS A 9 -15.19 10.06 2.57
C LYS A 9 -14.30 10.38 3.78
N PRO A 10 -14.79 11.15 4.76
CA PRO A 10 -14.02 11.40 5.98
C PRO A 10 -13.74 10.07 6.68
N LEU A 11 -12.45 9.75 6.83
CA LEU A 11 -11.95 8.59 7.56
C LEU A 11 -12.57 8.59 8.96
N ARG A 12 -13.33 7.53 9.26
CA ARG A 12 -14.03 7.36 10.53
C ARG A 12 -12.96 7.10 11.60
N GLY A 13 -12.55 8.16 12.31
CA GLY A 13 -11.49 8.11 13.31
C GLY A 13 -10.11 8.10 12.69
N SER A 14 -9.64 9.26 12.25
CA SER A 14 -8.29 9.44 11.68
C SER A 14 -7.25 9.16 12.77
N ALA A 15 -6.80 7.91 12.88
CA ALA A 15 -5.54 7.62 13.51
C ALA A 15 -4.48 8.40 12.74
N LYS A 16 -3.93 9.47 13.34
CA LYS A 16 -2.81 10.20 12.76
C LYS A 16 -1.68 9.20 12.56
N LEU A 17 -1.37 8.92 11.30
CA LEU A 17 -0.23 8.09 10.89
C LEU A 17 1.01 8.58 11.63
N LYS A 18 1.44 7.85 12.66
CA LYS A 18 2.61 8.23 13.45
C LYS A 18 3.84 7.65 12.74
N VAL A 19 4.51 8.47 11.94
CA VAL A 19 5.75 8.12 11.26
C VAL A 19 6.85 7.96 12.32
N LEU A 20 7.07 6.73 12.79
CA LEU A 20 8.14 6.40 13.74
C LEU A 20 8.76 5.05 13.33
N GLY A 21 10.07 5.05 13.11
CA GLY A 21 10.81 3.96 12.48
C GLY A 21 11.33 4.44 11.12
N ALA A 22 12.63 4.25 10.85
CA ALA A 22 13.31 4.82 9.69
C ALA A 22 12.49 4.61 8.41
N MET A 23 11.80 5.68 7.98
CA MET A 23 11.26 5.79 6.65
C MET A 23 12.49 5.62 5.77
N GLN A 24 12.65 4.46 5.12
CA GLN A 24 13.35 4.45 3.84
C GLN A 24 12.47 5.32 2.95
N THR A 25 12.66 6.62 3.07
CA THR A 25 12.06 7.65 2.24
C THR A 25 12.50 7.26 0.85
N ILE A 26 11.62 6.58 0.11
CA ILE A 26 11.80 6.45 -1.32
C ILE A 26 11.83 7.88 -1.82
N PRO A 27 12.94 8.34 -2.41
CA PRO A 27 12.98 9.68 -2.98
C PRO A 27 11.79 9.80 -3.93
N ALA A 28 10.99 10.84 -3.76
CA ALA A 28 9.80 11.17 -4.56
C ALA A 28 8.47 10.43 -4.31
N ILE A 29 8.32 9.57 -3.29
CA ILE A 29 6.97 9.08 -2.93
C ILE A 29 6.22 10.09 -2.05
N ASP A 30 5.06 10.56 -2.52
CA ASP A 30 4.18 11.44 -1.76
C ASP A 30 3.59 10.68 -0.55
N PRO A 31 3.75 11.19 0.68
CA PRO A 31 3.08 10.63 1.87
C PRO A 31 1.57 10.45 1.71
N LYS A 32 0.90 11.24 0.87
CA LYS A 32 -0.54 11.10 0.57
C LYS A 32 -0.86 9.82 -0.19
N ASP A 33 0.01 9.39 -1.11
CA ASP A 33 -0.19 8.13 -1.83
C ASP A 33 -0.05 6.95 -0.86
N VAL A 34 0.92 7.02 0.06
CA VAL A 34 1.06 6.00 1.12
C VAL A 34 -0.16 5.96 2.05
N GLN A 35 -0.71 7.12 2.41
CA GLN A 35 -1.95 7.20 3.20
C GLN A 35 -3.16 6.66 2.45
N ALA A 36 -3.26 6.92 1.15
CA ALA A 36 -4.32 6.37 0.31
C ALA A 36 -4.20 4.84 0.21
N LEU A 37 -2.98 4.32 0.01
CA LEU A 37 -2.72 2.88 0.01
C LEU A 37 -3.06 2.22 1.35
N TRP A 38 -2.76 2.90 2.46
CA TRP A 38 -3.19 2.47 3.79
C TRP A 38 -4.72 2.41 3.90
N ALA A 39 -5.44 3.44 3.45
CA ALA A 39 -6.90 3.48 3.52
C ALA A 39 -7.56 2.33 2.73
N CYS A 40 -6.99 1.96 1.58
CA CYS A 40 -7.43 0.78 0.81
C CYS A 40 -7.29 -0.50 1.64
N LEU A 41 -6.14 -0.69 2.29
CA LEU A 41 -5.89 -1.88 3.09
C LEU A 41 -6.74 -1.91 4.38
N GLU A 42 -6.86 -0.77 5.07
CA GLU A 42 -7.62 -0.62 6.32
C GLU A 42 -9.09 -1.00 6.16
N ALA A 43 -9.69 -0.68 5.00
CA ALA A 43 -11.08 -1.01 4.68
C ALA A 43 -11.38 -2.52 4.68
N LEU A 44 -10.35 -3.36 4.54
CA LEU A 44 -10.46 -4.82 4.47
C LEU A 44 -10.21 -5.50 5.82
N LEU A 45 -9.68 -4.76 6.81
CA LEU A 45 -9.19 -5.37 8.04
C LEU A 45 -10.32 -5.67 9.02
N PRO A 46 -10.32 -6.85 9.66
CA PRO A 46 -11.21 -7.11 10.78
C PRO A 46 -10.83 -6.23 11.98
N THR A 47 -11.69 -6.18 12.99
CA THR A 47 -11.43 -5.39 14.22
C THR A 47 -10.18 -5.88 14.98
N SER A 48 -9.84 -7.17 14.87
CA SER A 48 -8.68 -7.78 15.54
C SER A 48 -7.65 -8.23 14.51
N TRP A 49 -6.51 -7.53 14.48
CA TRP A 49 -5.36 -7.82 13.63
C TRP A 49 -4.06 -7.36 14.30
N ALA A 50 -2.93 -7.87 13.82
CA ALA A 50 -1.58 -7.60 14.34
C ALA A 50 -0.67 -6.91 13.31
N SER A 51 -0.79 -7.26 12.04
CA SER A 51 -0.19 -6.49 10.93
C SER A 51 -0.95 -6.76 9.62
N ALA A 52 -0.88 -5.86 8.66
CA ALA A 52 -1.43 -6.05 7.33
C ALA A 52 -0.36 -5.75 6.29
N GLN A 53 -0.44 -6.39 5.13
CA GLN A 53 0.56 -6.24 4.08
C GLN A 53 -0.01 -6.37 2.68
N ILE A 54 0.63 -5.67 1.76
CA ILE A 54 0.46 -5.80 0.32
C ILE A 54 1.83 -6.17 -0.24
N HIS A 55 1.90 -7.29 -0.96
CA HIS A 55 3.11 -7.74 -1.63
C HIS A 55 2.81 -7.91 -3.10
N GLY A 56 3.64 -7.36 -3.98
CA GLY A 56 3.33 -7.43 -5.40
C GLY A 56 4.49 -7.08 -6.31
N LYS A 57 4.21 -7.24 -7.60
CA LYS A 57 5.11 -6.95 -8.71
C LYS A 57 4.42 -6.00 -9.68
N LEU A 58 5.15 -4.98 -10.15
CA LEU A 58 4.70 -4.03 -11.16
C LEU A 58 5.70 -4.07 -12.34
N ALA A 59 5.27 -4.63 -13.46
CA ALA A 59 5.97 -4.53 -14.74
C ALA A 59 5.37 -3.35 -15.50
N ASP A 60 6.12 -2.26 -15.58
CA ASP A 60 5.68 -1.00 -16.20
C ASP A 60 4.41 -0.44 -15.51
N ASP A 61 3.28 -0.50 -16.19
CA ASP A 61 1.98 0.00 -15.72
C ASP A 61 1.00 -1.13 -15.37
N HIS A 62 1.48 -2.38 -15.42
CA HIS A 62 0.70 -3.58 -15.17
C HIS A 62 1.34 -4.39 -14.05
N GLY A 63 0.53 -5.13 -13.28
CA GLY A 63 1.09 -5.97 -12.25
C GLY A 63 0.05 -6.68 -11.41
N THR A 64 0.55 -7.33 -10.38
CA THR A 64 -0.26 -8.13 -9.45
C THR A 64 0.15 -7.80 -8.03
N ALA A 65 -0.83 -7.72 -7.14
CA ALA A 65 -0.63 -7.52 -5.72
C ALA A 65 -1.47 -8.52 -4.92
N ASP A 66 -0.86 -9.12 -3.91
CA ASP A 66 -1.53 -9.97 -2.93
C ASP A 66 -1.73 -9.18 -1.64
N PHE A 67 -2.94 -9.28 -1.09
CA PHE A 67 -3.33 -8.63 0.16
C PHE A 67 -3.44 -9.68 1.25
N SER A 68 -2.83 -9.41 2.41
CA SER A 68 -2.97 -10.30 3.56
C SER A 68 -2.86 -9.54 4.87
N TYR A 69 -3.33 -10.16 5.94
CA TYR A 69 -3.10 -9.70 7.30
C TYR A 69 -2.70 -10.84 8.21
N MET A 70 -2.06 -10.50 9.31
CA MET A 70 -1.79 -11.41 10.42
C MET A 70 -2.76 -11.08 11.54
N ASP A 71 -3.46 -12.08 12.06
CA ASP A 71 -4.27 -11.92 13.26
C ASP A 71 -3.41 -11.89 14.53
N ARG A 72 -4.03 -11.67 15.70
CA ARG A 72 -3.29 -11.62 16.98
C ARG A 72 -2.74 -12.97 17.44
N SER A 73 -3.21 -14.08 16.86
CA SER A 73 -2.63 -15.42 17.07
C SER A 73 -1.34 -15.63 16.28
N GLY A 74 -1.05 -14.77 15.29
CA GLY A 74 0.10 -14.93 14.40
C GLY A 74 -0.22 -15.67 13.11
N ASP A 75 -1.49 -15.98 12.85
CA ASP A 75 -1.88 -16.63 11.60
C ASP A 75 -1.98 -15.60 10.47
N ALA A 76 -1.33 -15.88 9.36
CA ALA A 76 -1.51 -15.13 8.12
C ALA A 76 -2.82 -15.55 7.44
N LYS A 77 -3.61 -14.55 7.03
CA LYS A 77 -4.87 -14.70 6.31
C LYS A 77 -4.82 -13.87 5.04
N ALA A 78 -5.22 -14.45 3.92
CA ALA A 78 -5.41 -13.71 2.68
C ALA A 78 -6.62 -12.76 2.81
N LEU A 79 -6.52 -11.60 2.16
CA LEU A 79 -7.63 -10.65 2.01
C LEU A 79 -8.09 -10.69 0.55
N ASP A 80 -9.40 -10.72 0.36
CA ASP A 80 -10.01 -10.43 -0.93
C ASP A 80 -10.40 -8.94 -0.97
N PRO A 81 -9.66 -8.09 -1.71
CA PRO A 81 -9.98 -6.68 -1.82
C PRO A 81 -11.27 -6.42 -2.62
N GLY A 82 -11.74 -7.37 -3.43
CA GLY A 82 -12.71 -7.08 -4.49
C GLY A 82 -12.15 -6.13 -5.56
N PHE A 83 -12.93 -5.91 -6.62
CA PHE A 83 -12.45 -5.16 -7.79
C PHE A 83 -12.11 -3.70 -7.48
N ASP A 84 -12.99 -2.97 -6.79
CA ASP A 84 -12.83 -1.52 -6.58
C ASP A 84 -11.61 -1.18 -5.73
N ILE A 85 -11.42 -1.87 -4.58
CA ILE A 85 -10.28 -1.60 -3.68
C ILE A 85 -8.97 -2.07 -4.32
N TYR A 86 -9.01 -3.16 -5.09
CA TYR A 86 -7.85 -3.63 -5.85
C TYR A 86 -7.42 -2.60 -6.89
N ASP A 87 -8.36 -2.11 -7.72
CA ASP A 87 -8.07 -1.13 -8.77
C ASP A 87 -7.52 0.18 -8.17
N ASP A 88 -8.15 0.70 -7.13
CA ASP A 88 -7.67 1.90 -6.41
C ASP A 88 -6.24 1.71 -5.88
N ALA A 89 -5.98 0.58 -5.21
CA ALA A 89 -4.65 0.28 -4.67
C ALA A 89 -3.60 0.15 -5.79
N MET A 90 -3.94 -0.52 -6.89
CA MET A 90 -3.04 -0.67 -8.03
C MET A 90 -2.74 0.66 -8.71
N GLN A 91 -3.73 1.53 -8.91
CA GLN A 91 -3.51 2.88 -9.44
C GLN A 91 -2.58 3.71 -8.55
N ILE A 92 -2.75 3.64 -7.22
CA ILE A 92 -1.85 4.31 -6.26
C ILE A 92 -0.42 3.78 -6.38
N LEU A 93 -0.25 2.45 -6.43
CA LEU A 93 1.05 1.80 -6.57
C LEU A 93 1.76 2.16 -7.88
N VAL A 94 1.02 2.23 -9.00
CA VAL A 94 1.56 2.69 -10.29
C VAL A 94 2.00 4.14 -10.21
N ARG A 95 1.22 5.05 -9.61
CA ARG A 95 1.64 6.45 -9.41
C ARG A 95 2.93 6.55 -8.59
N MET A 96 3.01 5.80 -7.49
CA MET A 96 4.22 5.74 -6.65
C MET A 96 5.43 5.22 -7.44
N ARG A 97 5.24 4.24 -8.35
CA ARG A 97 6.29 3.70 -9.21
C ARG A 97 6.77 4.71 -10.24
N LEU A 98 5.85 5.40 -10.91
CA LEU A 98 6.18 6.41 -11.91
C LEU A 98 6.96 7.56 -11.26
N ALA A 99 6.49 8.08 -10.12
CA ALA A 99 7.20 9.13 -9.38
C ALA A 99 8.61 8.70 -8.95
N ALA A 100 8.78 7.46 -8.47
CA ALA A 100 10.09 6.93 -8.12
C ALA A 100 10.99 6.75 -9.36
N THR A 101 10.41 6.31 -10.49
CA THR A 101 11.12 6.17 -11.78
C THR A 101 11.62 7.51 -12.29
N ASP A 102 10.79 8.55 -12.26
CA ASP A 102 11.14 9.92 -12.65
C ASP A 102 12.27 10.49 -11.75
N ALA A 103 12.33 10.05 -10.50
CA ALA A 103 13.41 10.37 -9.56
C ALA A 103 14.67 9.50 -9.72
N GLY A 104 14.72 8.60 -10.71
CA GLY A 104 15.87 7.72 -10.96
C GLY A 104 15.90 6.45 -10.10
N HIS A 105 14.78 6.08 -9.47
CA HIS A 105 14.61 4.91 -8.63
C HIS A 105 13.51 3.96 -9.15
N PRO A 106 13.64 3.42 -10.38
CA PRO A 106 12.62 2.52 -10.94
C PRO A 106 12.54 1.23 -10.15
N TRP A 107 11.34 0.72 -9.86
CA TRP A 107 11.19 -0.55 -9.14
C TRP A 107 10.16 -1.46 -9.79
N SER A 108 10.34 -2.76 -9.60
CA SER A 108 9.49 -3.79 -10.21
C SER A 108 8.79 -4.67 -9.19
N GLN A 109 9.17 -4.55 -7.91
CA GLN A 109 8.59 -5.29 -6.80
C GLN A 109 8.46 -4.39 -5.58
N PHE A 110 7.46 -4.65 -4.75
CA PHE A 110 7.20 -3.87 -3.56
C PHE A 110 6.62 -4.73 -2.43
N PHE A 111 6.94 -4.33 -1.20
CA PHE A 111 6.37 -4.90 0.01
C PHE A 111 5.94 -3.75 0.93
N PHE A 112 4.63 -3.57 1.08
CA PHE A 112 4.03 -2.63 2.00
C PHE A 112 3.51 -3.39 3.21
N LYS A 113 3.92 -3.00 4.42
CA LYS A 113 3.42 -3.57 5.67
C LYS A 113 3.00 -2.46 6.62
N VAL A 114 1.93 -2.67 7.34
CA VAL A 114 1.40 -1.72 8.32
C VAL A 114 1.03 -2.44 9.61
N SER A 115 1.21 -1.75 10.72
CA SER A 115 0.89 -2.19 12.07
C SER A 115 -0.28 -1.38 12.64
N PRO A 116 -1.00 -1.92 13.64
CA PRO A 116 -2.03 -1.19 14.37
C PRO A 116 -1.52 0.18 14.85
N GLY A 117 -2.28 1.24 14.59
CA GLY A 117 -1.87 2.62 14.86
C GLY A 117 -1.19 3.34 13.69
N GLY A 118 -1.12 2.72 12.51
CA GLY A 118 -0.71 3.39 11.27
C GLY A 118 0.80 3.52 11.10
N GLN A 119 1.61 2.73 11.82
CA GLN A 119 3.03 2.63 11.50
C GLN A 119 3.19 1.72 10.29
N PHE A 120 3.87 2.19 9.24
CA PHE A 120 4.07 1.43 8.01
C PHE A 120 5.54 1.30 7.63
N HIS A 121 5.83 0.27 6.85
CA HIS A 121 7.09 0.02 6.17
C HIS A 121 6.79 -0.22 4.70
N PHE A 122 7.57 0.41 3.83
CA PHE A 122 7.52 0.16 2.40
C PHE A 122 8.93 -0.20 1.93
N LYS A 123 9.08 -1.39 1.35
CA LYS A 123 10.31 -1.85 0.71
C LYS A 123 10.06 -2.03 -0.79
N TYR A 124 11.10 -1.87 -1.59
CA TYR A 124 11.04 -2.00 -3.04
C TYR A 124 12.36 -2.55 -3.59
N GLY A 125 12.30 -3.08 -4.80
CA GLY A 125 13.35 -3.90 -5.38
C GLY A 125 13.44 -3.75 -6.89
N TYR A 126 14.66 -3.97 -7.38
CA TYR A 126 15.04 -3.78 -8.77
C TYR A 126 15.26 -5.17 -9.40
N GLY A 127 14.38 -5.59 -10.31
CA GLY A 127 14.54 -6.83 -11.07
C GLY A 127 13.76 -8.05 -10.53
N PRO A 128 14.10 -9.28 -10.97
CA PRO A 128 13.29 -10.49 -10.77
C PRO A 128 13.45 -11.13 -9.38
N ILE A 129 14.36 -10.64 -8.54
CA ILE A 129 14.61 -11.21 -7.21
C ILE A 129 13.54 -10.70 -6.24
N ASP A 130 12.84 -11.65 -5.61
CA ASP A 130 11.78 -11.36 -4.66
C ASP A 130 12.29 -10.59 -3.44
N ILE A 131 11.54 -9.56 -3.03
CA ILE A 131 11.78 -8.87 -1.76
C ILE A 131 11.16 -9.72 -0.65
N LEU A 132 12.01 -10.20 0.26
CA LEU A 132 11.61 -10.90 1.48
C LEU A 132 11.24 -9.93 2.64
#